data_AF-A0A496WXW6-F1
#
_entry.id   AF-A0A496WXW6-F1
#
_cell.length_a   1.000
_cell.length_b   1.000
_cell.length_c   1.000
_cell.angle_alpha   90.00
_cell.angle_beta   90.00
_cell.angle_gamma   90.00
#
_symmetry.space_group_name_H-M   'P 1'
#
loop_
_entity.id
_entity.type
_entity.pdbx_description
1 polymer ?
#
loop_
_entity_poly.entity_id
_entity_poly.type
_entity_poly.pdbx_seq_one_letter_code
_entity_poly.pdbx_strand_id
1 'polypeptide(L)'
;MAANNQDIEKITDIKDALERMKAADEGFADPLEADIDFHLAILAASGNVFYMQLRSFTEAALRVSIRYTNHLKGVRSASYSAHKKIYDAIESGNAQAAIETSRELQLEALELITHKLEETKGN
;
A
#
# COMPACT_ATOMS: atom_id res chain seq x y z
N MET A 1 6.74 3.89 -13.66
CA MET A 1 5.63 3.34 -12.85
C MET A 1 5.52 1.85 -13.14
N ALA A 2 5.15 1.02 -12.16
CA ALA A 2 5.10 -0.44 -12.32
C ALA A 2 4.27 -0.87 -13.54
N ALA A 3 3.08 -0.28 -13.70
CA ALA A 3 2.18 -0.52 -14.83
C ALA A 3 2.80 -0.19 -16.21
N ASN A 4 3.79 0.70 -16.30
CA ASN A 4 4.48 1.01 -17.57
C ASN A 4 5.69 0.10 -17.81
N ASN A 5 6.36 -0.38 -16.76
CA ASN A 5 7.58 -1.15 -16.89
C ASN A 5 7.28 -2.59 -17.32
N GLN A 6 6.12 -3.13 -16.91
CA GLN A 6 5.63 -4.47 -17.28
C GLN A 6 6.67 -5.58 -17.09
N ASP A 7 7.52 -5.43 -16.07
CA ASP A 7 8.51 -6.43 -15.69
C ASP A 7 7.80 -7.59 -14.97
N ILE A 8 7.82 -8.77 -15.61
CA ILE A 8 7.08 -9.96 -15.17
C ILE A 8 7.55 -10.42 -13.79
N GLU A 9 8.85 -10.39 -13.51
CA GLU A 9 9.38 -10.79 -12.20
C GLU A 9 8.88 -9.83 -11.12
N LYS A 10 8.88 -8.53 -11.41
CA LYS A 10 8.38 -7.52 -10.46
C LYS A 10 6.87 -7.54 -10.27
N ILE A 11 6.10 -7.86 -11.30
CA ILE A 11 4.65 -8.05 -11.17
C ILE A 11 4.37 -9.30 -10.33
N THR A 12 5.17 -10.35 -10.48
CA THR A 12 5.09 -11.55 -9.62
C THR A 12 5.40 -11.22 -8.16
N ASP A 13 6.44 -10.41 -7.90
CA ASP A 13 6.75 -9.94 -6.54
C ASP A 13 5.56 -9.18 -5.90
N ILE A 14 4.87 -8.34 -6.67
CA ILE A 14 3.66 -7.63 -6.19
C ILE A 14 2.53 -8.61 -5.90
N LYS A 15 2.32 -9.61 -6.78
CA LYS A 15 1.30 -10.65 -6.59
C LYS A 15 1.53 -11.44 -5.32
N ASP A 16 2.76 -11.87 -5.07
CA ASP A 16 3.11 -12.64 -3.88
C ASP A 16 2.87 -11.83 -2.60
N ALA A 17 3.18 -10.54 -2.61
CA ALA A 17 2.86 -9.64 -1.51
C ALA A 17 1.35 -9.49 -1.30
N LEU A 18 0.56 -9.38 -2.38
CA LEU A 18 -0.90 -9.31 -2.30
C LEU A 18 -1.51 -10.60 -1.71
N GLU A 19 -1.01 -11.77 -2.07
CA GLU A 19 -1.46 -13.04 -1.50
C GLU A 19 -1.09 -13.15 -0.01
N ARG A 20 0.05 -12.58 0.42
CA ARG A 20 0.34 -12.45 1.87
C ARG A 20 -0.65 -11.57 2.60
N MET A 21 -1.12 -10.48 1.98
CA MET A 21 -2.18 -9.65 2.58
C MET A 21 -3.47 -10.45 2.74
N LYS A 22 -3.84 -11.27 1.75
CA LYS A 22 -5.00 -12.15 1.83
C LYS A 22 -4.86 -13.16 2.98
N ALA A 23 -3.70 -13.79 3.10
CA ALA A 23 -3.41 -14.70 4.20
C ALA A 23 -3.45 -13.99 5.57
N ALA A 24 -3.01 -12.73 5.63
CA ALA A 24 -3.07 -11.93 6.85
C ALA A 24 -4.51 -11.56 7.26
N ASP A 25 -5.39 -11.26 6.30
CA ASP A 25 -6.83 -11.06 6.54
C ASP A 25 -7.49 -12.32 7.14
N GLU A 26 -6.99 -13.51 6.78
CA GLU A 26 -7.42 -14.79 7.34
C GLU A 26 -6.71 -15.17 8.66
N GLY A 27 -5.76 -14.34 9.12
CA GLY A 27 -5.04 -14.52 10.38
C GLY A 27 -3.78 -15.40 10.30
N PHE A 28 -3.30 -15.72 9.10
CA PHE A 28 -2.14 -16.58 8.87
C PHE A 28 -0.81 -15.82 8.69
N ALA A 29 -0.84 -14.49 8.62
CA ALA A 29 0.33 -13.63 8.48
C ALA A 29 0.16 -12.31 9.25
N ASP A 30 1.27 -11.58 9.46
CA ASP A 30 1.21 -10.24 10.06
C ASP A 30 0.63 -9.25 9.04
N PRO A 31 -0.53 -8.61 9.34
CA PRO A 31 -1.18 -7.73 8.38
C PRO A 31 -0.41 -6.44 8.09
N LEU A 32 0.36 -5.95 9.06
CA LEU A 32 1.16 -4.74 8.87
C LEU A 32 2.35 -5.01 7.96
N GLU A 33 3.07 -6.11 8.19
CA GLU A 33 4.20 -6.48 7.32
C GLU A 33 3.71 -6.78 5.89
N ALA A 34 2.58 -7.47 5.74
CA ALA A 34 2.03 -7.80 4.43
C ALA A 34 1.66 -6.54 3.60
N ASP A 35 1.05 -5.54 4.24
CA ASP A 35 0.70 -4.26 3.63
C ASP A 35 1.96 -3.45 3.23
N ILE A 36 2.94 -3.37 4.13
CA ILE A 36 4.23 -2.71 3.85
C ILE A 36 4.95 -3.39 2.68
N ASP A 37 5.04 -4.72 2.68
CA ASP A 37 5.68 -5.49 1.61
C ASP A 37 5.04 -5.21 0.26
N PHE A 38 3.72 -5.12 0.20
CA PHE A 38 2.98 -4.81 -1.04
C PHE A 38 3.36 -3.43 -1.58
N HIS A 39 3.37 -2.40 -0.74
CA HIS A 39 3.78 -1.06 -1.14
C HIS A 39 5.24 -1.00 -1.61
N LEU A 40 6.15 -1.70 -0.91
CA LEU A 40 7.56 -1.75 -1.29
C LEU A 40 7.78 -2.51 -2.60
N ALA A 41 7.00 -3.56 -2.87
CA ALA A 41 7.03 -4.29 -4.14
C ALA A 41 6.62 -3.39 -5.32
N ILE A 42 5.55 -2.60 -5.16
CA ILE A 42 5.12 -1.63 -6.19
C ILE A 42 6.21 -0.58 -6.46
N LEU A 43 6.84 -0.05 -5.41
CA LEU A 43 7.93 0.92 -5.55
C LEU A 43 9.13 0.32 -6.27
N ALA A 44 9.51 -0.92 -5.94
CA ALA A 44 10.59 -1.63 -6.62
C ALA A 44 10.26 -1.87 -8.11
N ALA A 45 9.02 -2.27 -8.41
CA ALA A 45 8.54 -2.48 -9.77
C ALA A 45 8.51 -1.20 -10.62
N SER A 46 8.54 -0.02 -9.99
CA SER A 46 8.58 1.25 -10.71
C SER A 46 9.89 1.49 -11.48
N GLY A 47 10.95 0.74 -11.18
CA GLY A 47 12.28 0.86 -11.81
C GLY A 47 13.05 2.14 -11.45
N ASN A 48 12.58 2.91 -10.45
CA ASN A 48 13.20 4.19 -10.09
C ASN A 48 14.24 3.98 -8.99
N VAL A 49 15.52 4.15 -9.34
CA VAL A 49 16.67 3.98 -8.44
C VAL A 49 16.63 4.89 -7.21
N PHE A 50 15.98 6.07 -7.29
CA PHE A 50 15.80 6.95 -6.14
C PHE A 50 14.85 6.35 -5.10
N TYR A 51 13.78 5.67 -5.52
CA TYR A 51 12.86 5.01 -4.58
C TYR A 51 13.52 3.84 -3.86
N MET A 52 14.47 3.16 -4.50
CA MET A 52 15.25 2.12 -3.84
C MET A 52 16.11 2.67 -2.70
N GLN A 53 16.72 3.85 -2.89
CA GLN A 53 17.50 4.52 -1.83
C GLN A 53 16.62 5.01 -0.67
N LEU A 54 15.37 5.38 -0.96
CA LEU A 54 14.41 5.81 0.06
C LEU A 54 13.66 4.65 0.73
N ARG A 55 13.91 3.40 0.36
CA ARG A 55 13.15 2.23 0.82
C ARG A 55 12.98 2.18 2.33
N SER A 56 14.07 2.27 3.10
CA SER A 56 14.03 2.19 4.58
C SER A 56 13.25 3.35 5.20
N PHE A 57 13.33 4.54 4.59
CA PHE A 57 12.56 5.69 5.05
C PHE A 57 11.06 5.51 4.76
N THR A 58 10.71 5.08 3.53
CA THR A 58 9.33 4.77 3.15
C THR A 58 8.74 3.69 4.04
N GLU A 59 9.49 2.63 4.33
CA GLU A 59 9.07 1.55 5.24
C GLU A 59 8.72 2.10 6.62
N ALA A 60 9.61 2.90 7.22
CA ALA A 60 9.37 3.49 8.54
C ALA A 60 8.13 4.40 8.55
N ALA A 61 7.95 5.21 7.50
CA ALA A 61 6.79 6.08 7.36
C ALA A 61 5.48 5.29 7.19
N LEU A 62 5.47 4.26 6.34
CA LEU A 62 4.33 3.36 6.16
C LEU A 62 3.97 2.65 7.45
N ARG A 63 4.96 2.16 8.19
CA ARG A 63 4.76 1.47 9.48
C ARG A 63 4.03 2.35 10.50
N VAL A 64 4.36 3.63 10.56
CA VAL A 64 3.67 4.60 11.42
C VAL A 64 2.26 4.89 10.88
N SER A 65 2.15 5.20 9.58
CA SER A 65 0.89 5.58 8.94
C SER A 65 -0.16 4.47 9.03
N ILE A 66 0.18 3.25 8.61
CA ILE A 66 -0.74 2.10 8.55
C ILE A 66 -1.20 1.71 9.96
N ARG A 67 -0.30 1.67 10.95
CA ARG A 67 -0.69 1.39 12.35
C ARG A 67 -1.71 2.41 12.84
N TYR A 68 -1.49 3.68 12.52
CA TYR A 68 -2.36 4.76 12.95
C TYR A 68 -3.72 4.72 12.25
N THR A 69 -3.76 4.57 10.93
CA THR A 69 -5.02 4.52 10.17
C THR A 69 -5.83 3.27 10.47
N ASN A 70 -5.20 2.10 10.64
CA ASN A 70 -5.89 0.88 11.05
C ASN A 70 -6.51 1.02 12.45
N HIS A 71 -5.79 1.65 13.39
CA HIS A 71 -6.32 1.97 14.71
C HIS A 71 -7.55 2.89 14.64
N LEU A 72 -7.51 3.96 13.82
CA LEU A 72 -8.64 4.86 13.64
C LEU A 72 -9.85 4.20 12.97
N LYS A 73 -9.61 3.33 11.98
CA LYS A 73 -10.66 2.54 11.31
C LYS A 73 -11.23 1.43 12.20
N GLY A 74 -10.58 1.09 13.33
CA GLY A 74 -10.96 -0.03 14.18
C GLY A 74 -10.76 -1.40 13.53
N VAL A 75 -9.87 -1.50 12.53
CA VAL A 75 -9.58 -2.73 11.78
C VAL A 75 -8.19 -3.24 12.11
N ARG A 76 -7.96 -4.55 11.92
CA ARG A 76 -6.64 -5.17 12.11
C ARG A 76 -5.75 -5.06 10.88
N SER A 77 -6.35 -4.97 9.69
CA SER A 77 -5.68 -5.01 8.40
C SER A 77 -6.32 -4.03 7.43
N ALA A 78 -5.54 -3.60 6.44
CA ALA A 78 -6.09 -2.84 5.32
C ALA A 78 -6.86 -3.77 4.37
N SER A 79 -7.80 -3.20 3.61
CA SER A 79 -8.68 -3.98 2.73
C SER A 79 -7.91 -4.66 1.60
N TYR A 80 -7.84 -6.00 1.61
CA TYR A 80 -7.32 -6.79 0.47
C TYR A 80 -7.97 -6.37 -0.86
N SER A 81 -9.28 -6.16 -0.85
CA SER A 81 -10.03 -5.80 -2.07
C SER A 81 -9.58 -4.46 -2.68
N ALA A 82 -9.17 -3.49 -1.86
CA ALA A 82 -8.65 -2.21 -2.35
C ALA A 82 -7.26 -2.37 -2.98
N HIS A 83 -6.39 -3.15 -2.34
CA HIS A 83 -5.04 -3.44 -2.85
C HIS A 83 -5.07 -4.29 -4.12
N LYS A 84 -6.00 -5.25 -4.21
CA LYS A 84 -6.22 -6.04 -5.40
C LYS A 84 -6.56 -5.18 -6.63
N LYS A 85 -7.36 -4.13 -6.48
CA LYS A 85 -7.66 -3.21 -7.59
C LYS A 85 -6.40 -2.53 -8.14
N ILE A 86 -5.46 -2.15 -7.27
CA ILE A 86 -4.17 -1.59 -7.71
C ILE A 86 -3.38 -2.66 -8.48
N TYR A 87 -3.29 -3.87 -7.93
CA TYR A 87 -2.59 -4.98 -8.60
C TYR A 87 -3.18 -5.27 -9.97
N ASP A 88 -4.49 -5.41 -10.10
CA ASP A 88 -5.17 -5.71 -11.36
C ASP A 88 -4.88 -4.62 -12.41
N ALA A 89 -4.82 -3.34 -11.99
CA ALA A 89 -4.45 -2.24 -12.86
C ALA A 89 -2.97 -2.28 -13.30
N ILE A 90 -2.05 -2.69 -12.40
CA ILE A 90 -0.63 -2.88 -12.72
C ILE A 90 -0.44 -4.07 -13.67
N GLU A 91 -1.06 -5.22 -13.37
CA GLU A 91 -0.98 -6.45 -14.16
C GLU A 91 -1.51 -6.25 -15.58
N SER A 92 -2.57 -5.45 -15.74
CA SER A 92 -3.13 -5.12 -17.06
C SER A 92 -2.38 -4.00 -17.80
N GLY A 93 -1.35 -3.41 -17.19
CA GLY A 93 -0.62 -2.26 -17.76
C GLY A 93 -1.41 -0.96 -17.82
N ASN A 94 -2.54 -0.87 -17.11
CA ASN A 94 -3.35 0.33 -17.04
C ASN A 94 -2.79 1.31 -16.00
N ALA A 95 -1.78 2.08 -16.42
CA ALA A 95 -1.11 3.03 -15.54
C ALA A 95 -2.03 4.11 -14.97
N GLN A 96 -3.03 4.57 -15.73
CA GLN A 96 -3.98 5.57 -15.26
C GLN A 96 -4.82 5.01 -14.11
N ALA A 97 -5.38 3.81 -14.28
CA ALA A 97 -6.14 3.15 -13.21
C ALA A 97 -5.28 2.87 -11.98
N ALA A 98 -4.02 2.43 -12.18
CA ALA A 98 -3.10 2.18 -11.06
C ALA A 98 -2.82 3.45 -10.25
N ILE A 99 -2.67 4.61 -10.92
CA ILE A 99 -2.51 5.91 -10.27
C ILE A 99 -3.78 6.29 -9.50
N GLU A 100 -4.94 6.20 -10.14
CA GLU A 100 -6.22 6.62 -9.56
C GLU A 100 -6.51 5.81 -8.28
N THR A 101 -6.46 4.48 -8.36
CA THR A 101 -6.73 3.62 -7.20
C THR A 101 -5.68 3.80 -6.09
N SER A 102 -4.40 3.99 -6.44
CA SER A 102 -3.37 4.29 -5.42
C SER A 102 -3.61 5.63 -4.74
N ARG A 103 -4.07 6.64 -5.50
CA ARG A 103 -4.37 7.98 -4.98
C ARG A 103 -5.58 7.96 -4.05
N GLU A 104 -6.61 7.20 -4.38
CA GLU A 104 -7.80 7.02 -3.53
C GLU A 104 -7.40 6.49 -2.14
N LEU A 105 -6.57 5.45 -2.07
CA LEU A 105 -6.07 4.89 -0.80
C LEU A 105 -5.24 5.90 0.00
N GLN A 106 -4.40 6.70 -0.67
CA GLN A 106 -3.61 7.74 -0.01
C GLN A 106 -4.46 8.89 0.53
N LEU A 107 -5.48 9.31 -0.20
CA LEU A 107 -6.40 10.36 0.22
C LEU A 107 -7.24 9.91 1.42
N GLU A 108 -7.76 8.69 1.41
CA GLU A 108 -8.49 8.13 2.55
C GLU A 108 -7.63 8.11 3.82
N ALA A 109 -6.36 7.68 3.70
CA ALA A 109 -5.42 7.70 4.82
C ALA A 109 -5.15 9.13 5.33
N LEU A 110 -4.98 10.10 4.42
CA LEU A 110 -4.73 11.50 4.76
C LEU A 110 -5.93 12.15 5.45
N GLU A 111 -7.14 11.88 4.97
CA GLU A 111 -8.38 12.37 5.58
C GLU A 111 -8.52 11.90 7.03
N LEU A 112 -8.28 10.62 7.30
CA LEU A 112 -8.33 10.06 8.64
C LEU A 112 -7.32 10.71 9.60
N ILE A 113 -6.09 10.89 9.12
CA ILE A 113 -5.03 11.55 9.90
C ILE A 113 -5.40 13.01 10.18
N THR A 114 -5.89 13.73 9.17
CA THR A 114 -6.21 15.15 9.26
C THR A 114 -7.38 15.39 10.21
N HIS A 115 -8.47 14.62 10.06
CA HIS A 115 -9.62 14.67 10.95
C HIS A 115 -9.20 14.45 12.41
N LYS A 116 -8.32 13.48 12.68
CA LYS A 116 -7.88 13.21 14.05
C LYS A 116 -7.00 14.32 14.64
N LEU A 117 -6.16 14.95 13.82
CA LEU A 117 -5.36 16.10 14.24
C LEU A 117 -6.23 17.32 14.57
N GLU A 118 -7.33 17.53 13.85
CA GLU A 118 -8.30 18.59 14.13
C GLU A 118 -9.06 18.34 15.44
N GLU A 119 -9.53 17.12 15.70
CA GLU A 119 -10.14 16.74 16.99
C GLU A 119 -9.20 17.00 18.17
N THR A 120 -7.91 16.68 18.00
CA THR A 120 -6.91 16.82 19.07
C THR A 120 -6.56 18.29 19.35
N LYS A 121 -6.78 19.19 18.39
CA LYS A 121 -6.59 20.64 18.57
C LYS A 121 -7.80 21.35 19.18
N GLY A 122 -8.98 20.72 19.13
CA GLY A 122 -10.24 21.26 19.67
C GLY A 122 -10.49 20.89 21.14
N ASN A 123 -9.69 19.98 21.71
CA ASN A 123 -9.69 19.59 23.13
C ASN A 123 -8.51 20.24 23.87
#